data_AF-A0A0D6E7X7-F1
#
_entry.id   AF-A0A0D6E7X7-F1
#
_cell.length_a   1.000
_cell.length_b   1.000
_cell.length_c   1.000
_cell.angle_alpha   90.00
_cell.angle_beta   90.00
_cell.angle_gamma   90.00
#
_symmetry.space_group_name_H-M   'P 1'
#
loop_
_entity.id
_entity.type
_entity.pdbx_description
1 polymer ?
#
loop_
_entity_poly.entity_id
_entity_poly.type
_entity_poly.pdbx_seq_one_letter_code
_entity_poly.pdbx_strand_id
1 'polypeptide(L)'
;MFREKHHPLYPSRLSALYAFGNMEACELVSRKYGWPLEPVREFRLKEWPLTRIAKVNMEHVSLARHAYKVFMLNDIDRLWGGCWSGFDNIILELPSAGFERKTYDSGIIWEYLIEGVVECAQ
;
A
#
# COMPACT_ATOMS: atom_id res chain seq x y z
N MET A 1 15.04 2.25 3.42
CA MET A 1 15.76 1.33 4.32
C MET A 1 15.06 0.00 4.57
N PHE A 2 13.86 -0.11 5.17
CA PHE A 2 13.27 -1.43 5.50
C PHE A 2 13.14 -2.36 4.27
N ARG A 3 12.49 -1.91 3.19
CA ARG A 3 12.39 -2.66 1.91
C ARG A 3 13.76 -3.11 1.39
N GLU A 4 14.74 -2.21 1.37
CA GLU A 4 16.08 -2.50 0.84
C GLU A 4 16.79 -3.61 1.62
N LYS A 5 16.59 -3.65 2.94
CA LYS A 5 17.21 -4.66 3.82
C LYS A 5 16.49 -6.00 3.75
N HIS A 6 15.16 -6.01 3.72
CA HIS A 6 14.35 -7.22 3.90
C HIS A 6 13.68 -7.74 2.62
N HIS A 7 13.42 -6.87 1.64
CA HIS A 7 12.74 -7.19 0.39
C HIS A 7 13.44 -6.50 -0.81
N PRO A 8 14.76 -6.70 -1.03
CA PRO A 8 15.54 -5.95 -2.02
C PRO A 8 15.02 -6.14 -3.46
N LEU A 9 14.40 -7.29 -3.75
CA LEU A 9 13.81 -7.63 -5.03
C LEU A 9 12.38 -7.12 -5.21
N TYR A 10 11.77 -6.49 -4.21
CA TYR A 10 10.44 -5.90 -4.38
C TYR A 10 10.56 -4.52 -5.04
N PRO A 11 9.58 -4.14 -5.89
CA PRO A 11 9.54 -2.82 -6.50
C PRO A 11 9.64 -1.69 -5.48
N SER A 12 10.28 -0.59 -5.86
CA SER A 12 10.29 0.61 -5.03
C SER A 12 9.00 1.40 -5.23
N ARG A 13 8.33 1.78 -4.14
CA ARG A 13 7.17 2.69 -4.18
C ARG A 13 7.46 4.05 -4.84
N LEU A 14 8.72 4.43 -4.96
CA LEU A 14 9.14 5.69 -5.57
C LEU A 14 9.28 5.62 -7.09
N SER A 15 9.28 4.42 -7.68
CA SER A 15 9.45 4.19 -9.11
C SER A 15 8.45 3.22 -9.72
N ALA A 16 7.76 2.43 -8.89
CA ALA A 16 6.77 1.47 -9.33
C ALA A 16 5.51 2.15 -9.85
N LEU A 17 4.87 1.48 -10.81
CA LEU A 17 3.48 1.70 -11.14
C LEU A 17 2.60 1.10 -10.03
N TYR A 18 1.53 1.80 -9.72
CA TYR A 18 0.51 1.37 -8.77
C TYR A 18 -0.68 0.81 -9.53
N ALA A 19 -1.13 -0.37 -9.14
CA ALA A 19 -2.27 -1.03 -9.77
C ALA A 19 -3.14 -1.73 -8.73
N PHE A 20 -4.40 -1.97 -9.10
CA PHE A 20 -5.33 -2.80 -8.35
C PHE A 20 -5.64 -4.08 -9.13
N GLY A 21 -6.07 -5.13 -8.43
CA GLY A 21 -6.24 -6.45 -9.04
C GLY A 21 -7.38 -6.55 -10.05
N ASN A 22 -8.38 -5.67 -9.95
CA ASN A 22 -9.57 -5.65 -10.79
C ASN A 22 -10.32 -4.31 -10.64
N MET A 23 -11.37 -4.12 -11.44
CA MET A 23 -12.20 -2.92 -11.39
C MET A 23 -12.95 -2.80 -10.06
N GLU A 24 -13.40 -3.90 -9.43
CA GLU A 24 -14.09 -3.81 -8.14
C GLU A 24 -13.19 -3.21 -7.04
N ALA A 25 -11.90 -3.53 -7.04
CA ALA A 25 -10.93 -2.91 -6.14
C ALA A 25 -10.73 -1.42 -6.44
N CYS A 26 -10.67 -1.02 -7.72
CA CYS A 26 -10.62 0.39 -8.12
C CYS A 26 -11.85 1.16 -7.61
N GLU A 27 -13.04 0.61 -7.77
CA GLU A 27 -14.28 1.21 -7.27
C GLU A 27 -14.30 1.34 -5.75
N LEU A 28 -13.82 0.33 -5.03
CA LEU A 28 -13.70 0.37 -3.57
C LEU A 28 -12.80 1.54 -3.13
N VAL A 29 -11.64 1.68 -3.77
CA VAL A 29 -10.67 2.77 -3.51
C VAL A 29 -11.28 4.11 -3.86
N SER A 30 -11.94 4.22 -5.01
CA SER A 30 -12.61 5.43 -5.48
C SER A 30 -13.69 5.88 -4.49
N ARG A 31 -14.55 4.97 -4.00
CA ARG A 31 -15.54 5.28 -2.97
C ARG A 31 -14.91 5.73 -1.66
N LYS A 32 -13.81 5.10 -1.24
CA LYS A 32 -13.14 5.41 0.04
C LYS A 32 -12.38 6.73 0.01
N TYR A 33 -11.69 7.02 -1.08
CA TYR A 33 -10.74 8.13 -1.18
C TYR A 33 -11.16 9.25 -2.15
N GLY A 34 -12.27 9.10 -2.85
CA GLY A 34 -12.76 10.06 -3.83
C GLY A 34 -11.91 10.14 -5.11
N TRP A 35 -11.16 9.08 -5.43
CA TRP A 35 -10.30 9.07 -6.61
C TRP A 35 -11.11 8.85 -7.89
N PRO A 36 -10.85 9.58 -8.99
CA PRO A 36 -11.61 9.43 -10.22
C PRO A 36 -11.37 8.07 -10.86
N LEU A 37 -12.44 7.44 -11.38
CA LEU A 37 -12.37 6.18 -12.12
C LEU A 37 -12.16 6.38 -13.63
N GLU A 38 -12.55 7.54 -14.17
CA GLU A 38 -12.39 7.90 -15.59
C GLU A 38 -11.00 7.57 -16.18
N PRO A 39 -9.86 7.84 -15.51
CA PRO A 39 -8.55 7.54 -16.08
C PRO A 39 -8.09 6.09 -15.89
N VAL A 40 -8.83 5.26 -15.15
CA VAL A 40 -8.43 3.87 -14.86
C VAL A 40 -8.51 3.06 -16.14
N ARG A 41 -7.42 2.35 -16.46
CA ARG A 41 -7.34 1.48 -17.63
C ARG A 41 -6.86 0.10 -17.23
N GLU A 42 -7.48 -0.90 -17.83
CA GLU A 42 -6.95 -2.26 -17.80
C GLU A 42 -5.62 -2.30 -18.57
N PHE A 43 -4.72 -3.16 -18.12
CA PHE A 43 -3.42 -3.34 -18.74
C PHE A 43 -3.02 -4.80 -18.66
N ARG A 44 -2.07 -5.17 -19.51
CA ARG A 44 -1.42 -6.47 -19.51
C ARG A 44 0.05 -6.29 -19.20
N LEU A 45 0.61 -7.24 -18.46
CA LEU A 45 2.04 -7.31 -18.21
C LEU A 45 2.71 -7.88 -19.47
N LYS A 46 3.73 -7.19 -19.99
CA LYS A 46 4.59 -7.78 -21.02
C LYS A 46 5.65 -8.63 -20.34
N GLU A 47 5.96 -9.76 -20.96
CA GLU A 47 7.07 -10.59 -20.50
C GLU A 47 8.38 -9.81 -20.65
N TRP A 48 9.05 -9.57 -19.53
CA TRP A 48 10.33 -8.90 -19.49
C TRP A 48 11.20 -9.52 -18.39
N PRO A 49 12.51 -9.80 -18.64
CA PRO A 49 13.35 -10.57 -17.71
C PRO A 49 13.50 -9.96 -16.31
N LEU A 50 13.26 -8.65 -16.18
CA LEU A 50 13.43 -7.90 -14.93
C LEU A 50 12.10 -7.37 -14.36
N THR A 51 10.95 -7.88 -14.82
CA THR A 51 9.67 -7.51 -14.24
C THR A 51 9.60 -7.97 -12.78
N ARG A 52 9.28 -7.03 -11.89
CA ARG A 52 9.12 -7.24 -10.46
C ARG A 52 7.74 -6.77 -10.04
N ILE A 53 7.05 -7.60 -9.27
CA ILE A 53 5.69 -7.32 -8.81
C ILE A 53 5.62 -7.65 -7.32
N ALA A 54 5.02 -6.76 -6.53
CA ALA A 54 4.72 -7.02 -5.14
C ALA A 54 3.26 -6.65 -4.84
N LYS A 55 2.53 -7.56 -4.21
CA LYS A 55 1.21 -7.28 -3.64
C LYS A 55 1.40 -6.80 -2.20
N VAL A 56 0.88 -5.62 -1.89
CA VAL A 56 1.01 -4.99 -0.56
C VAL A 56 -0.33 -4.42 -0.12
N ASN A 57 -0.53 -4.28 1.19
CA ASN A 57 -1.72 -3.58 1.70
C ASN A 57 -1.40 -2.08 1.78
N MET A 58 -2.07 -1.28 0.94
CA MET A 58 -1.86 0.17 0.91
C MET A 58 -2.27 0.84 2.22
N GLU A 59 -3.21 0.25 2.94
CA GLU A 59 -3.77 0.84 4.16
C GLU A 59 -2.77 0.89 5.31
N HIS A 60 -1.75 0.04 5.30
CA HIS A 60 -0.64 0.14 6.25
C HIS A 60 0.08 1.49 6.11
N VAL A 61 0.23 2.00 4.88
CA VAL A 61 0.81 3.32 4.62
C VAL A 61 -0.14 4.43 5.08
N SER A 62 -1.44 4.29 4.85
CA SER A 62 -2.46 5.23 5.34
C SER A 62 -2.45 5.34 6.87
N LEU A 63 -2.42 4.20 7.57
CA LEU A 63 -2.34 4.16 9.02
C LEU A 63 -1.02 4.76 9.53
N ALA A 64 0.11 4.44 8.90
CA ALA A 64 1.40 5.01 9.24
C ALA A 64 1.40 6.55 9.15
N ARG A 65 0.85 7.10 8.06
CA ARG A 65 0.73 8.55 7.86
C ARG A 65 -0.13 9.21 8.92
N HIS A 66 -1.15 8.52 9.43
CA HIS A 66 -1.92 9.01 10.57
C HIS A 66 -1.11 8.96 11.85
N ALA A 67 -0.51 7.81 12.17
CA ALA A 67 0.27 7.59 13.37
C ALA A 67 1.44 8.59 13.51
N TYR A 68 2.21 8.83 12.45
CA TYR A 68 3.32 9.81 12.46
C TYR A 68 2.90 11.23 12.81
N LYS A 69 1.63 11.61 12.61
CA LYS A 69 1.14 12.95 12.96
C LYS A 69 0.86 13.11 14.45
N VAL A 70 0.52 12.01 15.13
CA VAL A 70 -0.02 12.03 16.50
C VAL A 70 0.93 11.38 17.50
N PHE A 71 1.91 10.62 17.04
CA PHE A 71 2.81 9.86 17.90
C PHE A 71 4.18 9.63 17.24
N MET A 72 5.27 9.76 18.02
CA MET A 72 6.57 9.27 17.59
C MET A 72 6.58 7.75 17.70
N LEU A 73 6.46 7.06 16.56
CA LEU A 73 6.49 5.61 16.50
C LEU A 73 7.89 5.10 16.88
N ASN A 74 8.01 4.45 18.04
CA ASN A 74 9.26 3.81 18.49
C ASN A 74 9.49 2.41 17.89
N ASP A 75 8.51 1.84 17.18
CA ASP A 75 8.58 0.53 16.51
C ASP A 75 8.03 0.62 15.07
N ILE A 76 8.75 1.39 14.24
CA ILE A 76 8.42 1.65 12.84
C ILE A 76 8.63 0.40 11.97
N ASP A 77 9.57 -0.47 12.36
CA ASP A 77 9.95 -1.65 11.60
C ASP A 77 8.85 -2.72 11.59
N ARG A 78 8.08 -2.89 12.67
CA ARG A 78 6.91 -3.79 12.65
C ARG A 78 5.85 -3.34 11.65
N LEU A 79 5.59 -2.02 11.60
CA LEU A 79 4.60 -1.45 10.69
C LEU A 79 5.05 -1.57 9.22
N TRP A 80 6.31 -1.26 8.90
CA TRP A 80 6.83 -1.47 7.55
C TRP A 80 6.99 -2.95 7.21
N GLY A 81 7.32 -3.79 8.19
CA GLY A 81 7.30 -5.24 8.08
C GLY A 81 5.95 -5.73 7.56
N GLY A 82 4.86 -5.34 8.22
CA GLY A 82 3.51 -5.69 7.77
C GLY A 82 3.14 -5.10 6.41
N CYS A 83 3.58 -3.87 6.09
CA CYS A 83 3.39 -3.26 4.78
C CYS A 83 4.02 -4.08 3.64
N TRP A 84 5.24 -4.58 3.85
CA TRP A 84 6.00 -5.28 2.81
C TRP A 84 5.83 -6.81 2.82
N SER A 85 5.40 -7.40 3.92
CA SER A 85 5.15 -8.85 4.01
C SER A 85 3.81 -9.29 3.41
N GLY A 86 2.97 -8.33 2.97
CA GLY A 86 1.60 -8.63 2.53
C GLY A 86 0.72 -9.08 3.70
N PHE A 87 0.90 -8.47 4.88
CA PHE A 87 0.03 -8.74 6.03
C PHE A 87 -1.35 -8.12 5.78
N ASP A 88 -2.42 -8.73 6.31
CA ASP A 88 -3.80 -8.25 6.15
C ASP A 88 -3.98 -6.90 6.84
N ASN A 89 -4.34 -6.88 8.12
CA ASN A 89 -4.71 -5.67 8.84
C ASN A 89 -3.79 -5.46 10.05
N ILE A 90 -3.39 -4.21 10.28
CA ILE A 90 -2.65 -3.80 11.48
C ILE A 90 -3.58 -2.99 12.37
N ILE A 91 -3.62 -3.37 13.64
CA ILE A 91 -4.32 -2.63 14.67
C ILE A 91 -3.27 -1.90 15.51
N LEU A 92 -3.41 -0.57 15.60
CA LEU A 92 -2.59 0.27 16.47
C LEU A 92 -3.43 1.00 17.51
N GLU A 93 -2.89 1.13 18.71
CA GLU A 93 -3.45 1.98 19.75
C GLU A 93 -2.66 3.29 19.77
N LEU A 94 -3.32 4.39 19.42
CA LEU A 94 -2.71 5.71 19.27
C LEU A 94 -3.34 6.70 20.26
N PRO A 95 -2.57 7.71 20.74
CA PRO A 95 -3.13 8.76 21.57
C PRO A 95 -4.16 9.60 20.79
N SER A 96 -5.23 9.99 21.48
CA SER A 96 -6.27 10.90 20.99
C SER A 96 -6.42 12.12 21.91
N ALA A 97 -7.32 13.04 21.54
CA ALA A 97 -7.62 14.20 22.36
C ALA A 97 -8.02 13.78 23.79
N GLY A 98 -7.61 14.57 24.79
CA GLY A 98 -7.92 14.30 26.19
C GLY A 98 -7.04 13.23 26.87
N PHE A 99 -5.88 12.89 26.30
CA PHE A 99 -4.98 11.81 26.78
C PHE A 99 -5.60 10.41 26.73
N GLU A 100 -6.71 10.26 26.02
CA GLU A 100 -7.31 8.97 25.76
C GLU A 100 -6.47 8.18 24.74
N ARG A 101 -6.65 6.87 24.74
CA ARG A 101 -6.08 5.99 23.73
C ARG A 101 -7.19 5.42 22.89
N LYS A 102 -6.99 5.46 21.57
CA LYS A 102 -7.97 4.98 20.60
C LYS A 102 -7.33 3.94 19.69
N THR A 103 -8.10 2.89 19.41
CA THR A 103 -7.72 1.83 18.49
C THR A 103 -8.01 2.25 17.06
N TYR A 104 -7.04 2.05 16.18
CA TYR A 104 -7.12 2.30 14.75
C TYR A 104 -6.80 1.01 14.00
N ASP A 105 -7.72 0.65 13.12
CA ASP A 105 -7.61 -0.44 12.17
C ASP A 105 -7.06 0.14 10.85
N SER A 106 -6.07 -0.49 10.24
CA SER A 106 -5.65 -0.05 8.90
C SER A 106 -6.76 -0.30 7.88
N GLY A 107 -7.45 -1.42 7.98
CA GLY A 107 -8.26 -1.98 6.92
C GLY A 107 -7.40 -2.71 5.90
N ILE A 108 -8.04 -3.22 4.84
CA ILE A 108 -7.39 -4.02 3.81
C ILE A 108 -7.78 -3.47 2.45
N ILE A 109 -6.80 -2.90 1.75
CA ILE A 109 -6.89 -2.61 0.33
C ILE A 109 -5.59 -3.09 -0.32
N TRP A 110 -5.71 -4.16 -1.10
CA TRP A 110 -4.58 -4.72 -1.81
C TRP A 110 -4.23 -3.88 -3.03
N GLU A 111 -2.98 -3.44 -3.10
CA GLU A 111 -2.39 -2.82 -4.27
C GLU A 111 -1.23 -3.67 -4.79
N TYR A 112 -0.94 -3.52 -6.07
CA TYR A 112 0.22 -4.08 -6.72
C TYR A 112 1.19 -2.96 -7.05
N LEU A 113 2.44 -3.14 -6.63
CA LEU A 113 3.57 -2.37 -7.09
C LEU A 113 4.21 -3.12 -8.25
N ILE A 114 4.39 -2.45 -9.38
CA ILE A 114 4.91 -3.06 -10.61
C ILE A 114 6.10 -2.25 -11.10
N GLU A 115 7.23 -2.91 -11.28
CA GLU A 115 8.36 -2.40 -12.07
C GLU A 115 8.59 -3.34 -13.24
N GLY A 116 8.49 -2.83 -14.46
CA GLY A 116 8.52 -3.64 -15.67
C GLY A 116 7.82 -2.92 -16.81
N VAL A 117 7.33 -3.69 -17.78
CA VAL A 117 6.65 -3.15 -18.95
C VAL A 117 5.18 -3.57 -18.90
N VAL A 118 4.29 -2.58 -18.95
CA VAL A 118 2.84 -2.78 -19.09
C VAL A 118 2.37 -2.22 -20.42
N GLU A 119 1.30 -2.80 -20.95
CA GLU A 119 0.62 -2.35 -22.16
C GLU A 119 -0.86 -2.18 -21.82
N CYS A 120 -1.43 -1.01 -22.11
CA CYS A 120 -2.87 -0.82 -21.93
C CYS A 120 -3.63 -1.85 -22.77
N ALA A 121 -4.64 -2.48 -22.16
CA ALA A 121 -5.56 -3.32 -22.90
C ALA A 121 -6.28 -2.47 -23.96
N GLN A 122 -6.46 -3.07 -25.14
CA GLN A 122 -7.22 -2.47 -26.24
C GLN A 122 -8.71 -2.52 -25.96
#